data_AF-A0A7M3YUK3-F1
#
_entry.id   AF-A0A7M3YUK3-F1
#
_cell.length_a   1.000
_cell.length_b   1.000
_cell.length_c   1.000
_cell.angle_alpha   90.00
_cell.angle_beta   90.00
_cell.angle_gamma   90.00
#
_symmetry.space_group_name_H-M   'P 1'
#
loop_
_entity.id
_entity.type
_entity.pdbx_description
1 polymer ?
#
loop_
_entity_poly.entity_id
_entity_poly.type
_entity_poly.pdbx_seq_one_letter_code
_entity_poly.pdbx_strand_id
1 'polypeptide(L)' 'MRDVRGDVVRRQLKADHNITVTNVRSICGYLISGETPPSAVAERVDDLFADPIIEIGAANTAMLTTPTFADGPETIITV' A
#
# COMPACT_ATOMS: atom_id res chain seq x y z
N MET A 1 1.83 4.95 -12.01
CA MET A 1 0.37 5.04 -11.79
C MET A 1 0.06 6.20 -10.85
N ARG A 2 -1.12 6.84 -10.95
CA ARG A 2 -1.56 7.87 -10.00
C ARG A 2 -2.32 7.20 -8.85
N ASP A 3 -1.85 7.37 -7.62
CA ASP A 3 -2.58 6.96 -6.41
C ASP A 3 -3.62 8.04 -6.07
N VAL A 4 -4.88 7.81 -6.45
CA VAL A 4 -5.98 8.75 -6.21
C VAL A 4 -6.29 8.90 -4.72
N ARG A 5 -6.16 7.82 -3.92
CA ARG A 5 -6.47 7.83 -2.49
C ARG A 5 -5.46 8.69 -1.73
N GLY A 6 -4.17 8.49 -1.99
CA GLY A 6 -3.11 9.33 -1.43
C GLY A 6 -3.27 10.80 -1.82
N ASP A 7 -3.68 11.05 -3.05
CA ASP A 7 -3.95 12.39 -3.57
C ASP A 7 -5.08 13.12 -2.84
N VAL A 8 -6.14 12.39 -2.45
CA VAL A 8 -7.25 12.93 -1.66
C VAL A 8 -6.77 13.27 -0.25
N VAL A 9 -6.07 12.35 0.42
CA VAL A 9 -5.52 12.58 1.77
C VAL A 9 -4.61 13.80 1.80
N ARG A 10 -3.70 13.93 0.83
CA ARG A 10 -2.80 15.09 0.71
C ARG A 10 -3.57 16.41 0.59
N ARG A 11 -4.63 16.44 -0.24
CA ARG A 11 -5.47 17.64 -0.40
C ARG A 11 -6.22 17.98 0.88
N GLN A 12 -6.76 16.97 1.56
CA GLN A 12 -7.52 17.16 2.80
C GLN A 12 -6.63 17.69 3.94
N LEU A 13 -5.43 17.13 4.11
CA LEU A 13 -4.44 17.62 5.08
C LEU A 13 -4.14 19.11 4.89
N LYS A 14 -4.05 19.56 3.63
CA LYS A 14 -3.83 20.97 3.31
C LYS A 14 -5.07 21.82 3.60
N ALA A 15 -6.26 21.37 3.18
CA ALA A 15 -7.49 22.14 3.31
C ALA A 15 -7.93 22.30 4.78
N ASP A 16 -7.87 21.23 5.56
CA ASP A 16 -8.46 21.20 6.90
C ASP A 16 -7.46 21.57 7.99
N HIS A 17 -6.17 21.29 7.75
CA HIS A 17 -5.14 21.40 8.78
C HIS A 17 -3.95 22.27 8.36
N ASN A 18 -3.96 22.84 7.14
CA ASN A 18 -2.85 23.57 6.55
C ASN A 18 -1.51 22.80 6.52
N ILE A 19 -1.56 21.46 6.64
CA ILE A 19 -0.40 20.59 6.59
C ILE A 19 -0.04 20.35 5.13
N THR A 20 1.22 20.59 4.79
CA THR A 20 1.72 20.41 3.42
C THR A 20 2.64 19.21 3.38
N VAL A 21 2.24 18.18 2.63
CA VAL A 21 3.07 16.98 2.36
C VAL A 21 3.33 16.88 0.87
N THR A 22 4.56 16.53 0.50
CA THR A 22 4.99 16.44 -0.90
C THR A 22 4.29 15.30 -1.62
N ASN A 23 4.17 14.15 -0.95
CA ASN A 23 3.63 12.94 -1.55
C ASN A 23 2.95 12.07 -0.49
N VAL A 24 1.91 11.35 -0.92
CA VAL A 24 1.25 10.32 -0.12
C VAL A 24 1.13 9.08 -1.00
N ARG A 25 1.38 7.92 -0.40
CA ARG A 25 1.17 6.60 -1.00
C ARG A 25 0.30 5.79 -0.06
N SER A 26 -0.69 5.13 -0.62
CA SER A 26 -1.60 4.22 0.07
C SER A 26 -1.21 2.78 -0.20
N ILE A 27 -1.36 1.95 0.82
CA ILE A 27 -1.13 0.51 0.78
C ILE A 27 -2.43 -0.15 1.24
N CYS A 28 -2.89 -1.17 0.52
CA CYS A 28 -3.98 -2.03 0.97
C CYS A 28 -3.36 -3.30 1.58
N GLY A 29 -3.62 -3.54 2.86
CA GLY A 29 -3.15 -4.74 3.57
C GLY A 29 -4.30 -5.70 3.84
N TYR A 30 -4.00 -7.00 3.81
CA TYR A 30 -4.94 -8.07 4.14
C TYR A 30 -4.33 -8.96 5.21
N LEU A 31 -5.10 -9.30 6.24
CA LEU A 31 -4.78 -10.37 7.17
C LEU A 31 -5.69 -11.56 6.87
N ILE A 32 -5.10 -12.65 6.38
CA ILE A 32 -5.84 -13.83 5.95
C ILE A 32 -5.72 -14.90 7.05
N SER A 33 -6.87 -15.30 7.59
CA SER A 33 -6.98 -16.43 8.50
C SER A 33 -7.77 -17.54 7.81
N GLY A 34 -7.14 -18.69 7.60
CA GLY A 34 -7.73 -19.82 6.92
C GLY A 34 -6.81 -21.03 6.88
N GLU A 35 -7.33 -22.15 6.36
CA GLU A 35 -6.58 -23.41 6.24
C GLU A 35 -5.59 -23.39 5.06
N THR A 36 -5.73 -22.41 4.15
CA THR A 36 -4.84 -22.25 3.00
C THR A 36 -3.42 -21.89 3.44
N PRO A 37 -2.40 -22.64 3.02
CA PRO A 37 -1.02 -22.34 3.36
C PRO A 37 -0.58 -20.95 2.88
N PRO A 38 0.27 -20.23 3.63
CA PRO A 38 0.76 -18.91 3.24
C PRO A 38 1.48 -18.86 1.87
N SER A 39 2.10 -19.97 1.45
CA SER A 39 2.73 -20.09 0.13
C SER A 39 1.70 -20.09 -1.01
N ALA A 40 0.59 -20.80 -0.84
CA ALA A 40 -0.48 -20.87 -1.84
C ALA A 40 -1.21 -19.53 -1.98
N VAL A 41 -1.29 -18.74 -0.91
CA VAL A 41 -1.76 -17.34 -0.97
C VAL A 41 -0.77 -16.47 -1.73
N ALA A 42 0.53 -16.61 -1.46
CA ALA A 42 1.57 -15.83 -2.12
C ALA A 42 1.61 -16.03 -3.64
N GLU A 43 1.37 -17.26 -4.11
CA GLU A 43 1.29 -17.58 -5.55
C GLU A 43 0.12 -16.88 -6.26
N ARG A 44 -0.89 -16.39 -5.54
CA ARG A 44 -2.10 -15.76 -6.09
C ARG A 44 -2.23 -14.28 -5.79
N VAL A 45 -1.14 -13.63 -5.34
CA VAL A 45 -1.14 -12.19 -5.06
C VAL A 45 -1.59 -11.39 -6.28
N ASP A 46 -0.98 -11.66 -7.43
CA ASP A 46 -1.25 -10.96 -8.70
C ASP A 46 -2.56 -11.41 -9.38
N ASP A 47 -3.16 -12.50 -8.90
CA ASP A 47 -4.43 -13.02 -9.44
C ASP A 47 -5.65 -12.47 -8.69
N LEU A 48 -5.53 -12.28 -7.37
CA LEU A 48 -6.68 -12.05 -6.48
C LEU A 48 -6.59 -10.78 -5.64
N PHE A 49 -5.38 -10.30 -5.32
CA PHE A 49 -5.19 -9.27 -4.29
C PHE A 49 -4.62 -7.96 -4.82
N ALA A 50 -3.94 -8.00 -5.96
CA ALA A 50 -3.38 -6.84 -6.64
C ALA A 50 -3.64 -6.95 -8.14
N ASP A 51 -3.94 -5.84 -8.79
CA ASP A 51 -3.94 -5.77 -10.25
C ASP A 51 -2.48 -5.69 -10.76
N PRO A 52 -1.98 -6.69 -11.51
CA PRO A 52 -0.58 -6.75 -11.91
C PRO A 52 -0.15 -5.67 -12.92
N ILE A 53 -1.12 -4.96 -13.51
CA ILE A 53 -0.85 -3.88 -14.46
C ILE A 53 -0.62 -2.56 -13.73
N ILE A 54 -1.35 -2.32 -12.64
CA ILE A 54 -1.44 -0.98 -12.02
C ILE A 54 -1.04 -0.93 -10.54
N GLU A 55 -0.92 -2.08 -9.88
CA GLU A 55 -0.56 -2.26 -8.49
C GLU A 55 0.70 -3.12 -8.34
N ILE A 56 1.27 -3.09 -7.14
CA ILE A 56 2.39 -3.95 -6.76
C ILE A 56 1.94 -4.74 -5.54
N GLY A 57 1.99 -6.07 -5.64
CA GLY A 57 1.62 -6.96 -4.57
C GLY A 57 2.84 -7.55 -3.85
N ALA A 58 2.64 -7.90 -2.58
CA ALA A 58 3.55 -8.77 -1.83
C ALA A 58 2.75 -9.58 -0.80
N ALA A 59 3.22 -10.78 -0.51
CA ALA A 59 2.67 -11.64 0.54
C ALA A 59 3.75 -12.04 1.55
N ASN A 60 3.32 -12.35 2.77
CA ASN A 60 4.18 -12.80 3.87
C ASN A 60 5.32 -11.82 4.22
N THR A 61 5.15 -10.55 3.84
CA THR A 61 6.10 -9.47 4.09
C THR A 61 5.38 -8.14 4.13
N ALA A 62 5.99 -7.14 4.77
CA ALA A 62 5.46 -5.79 4.73
C ALA A 62 5.81 -5.13 3.39
N MET A 63 4.87 -4.42 2.77
CA MET A 63 5.15 -3.70 1.52
C MET A 63 6.29 -2.68 1.65
N LEU A 64 6.46 -2.09 2.84
CA LEU A 64 7.53 -1.13 3.13
C LEU A 64 8.93 -1.76 3.16
N THR A 65 9.05 -3.07 3.33
CA THR A 65 10.35 -3.77 3.27
C THR A 65 10.72 -4.20 1.86
N THR A 66 9.87 -3.89 0.86
CA THR A 66 10.14 -4.17 -0.55
C THR A 66 10.84 -2.98 -1.22
N PRO A 67 11.55 -3.18 -2.35
CA PRO A 67 12.17 -2.09 -3.12
C PRO A 67 11.18 -1.09 -3.74
N THR A 68 9.87 -1.30 -3.56
CA THR A 68 8.80 -0.45 -4.10
C THR A 68 8.92 1.01 -3.65
N PHE A 69 9.49 1.26 -2.47
CA PHE A 69 9.69 2.59 -1.92
C PHE A 69 11.18 2.85 -1.73
N ALA A 70 11.83 3.50 -2.70
CA ALA A 70 13.29 3.69 -2.73
C ALA A 70 13.87 4.24 -1.42
N ASP A 71 13.36 5.38 -0.94
CA ASP A 71 13.84 6.05 0.27
C ASP A 71 12.91 5.87 1.49
N GLY A 72 11.88 5.02 1.34
CA GLY A 72 10.81 4.87 2.34
C GLY A 72 10.02 6.17 2.59
N PRO A 73 8.90 6.10 3.33
CA PRO A 73 8.19 7.30 3.77
C PRO A 73 8.82 7.90 5.04
N GLU A 74 8.80 9.22 5.17
CA GLU A 74 9.20 9.94 6.40
C GLU A 74 8.27 9.65 7.59
N THR A 75 7.03 9.23 7.32
CA THR A 75 6.02 8.92 8.33
C THR A 75 5.05 7.88 7.80
N ILE A 76 4.66 6.96 8.68
CA ILE A 76 3.71 5.88 8.39
C ILE A 76 2.54 6.01 9.34
N ILE A 77 1.33 5.89 8.80
CA ILE A 77 0.10 5.79 9.58
C ILE A 77 -0.54 4.46 9.20
N THR A 78 -0.74 3.60 10.20
CA THR A 78 -1.46 2.32 10.06
C THR A 78 -2.60 2.31 11.06
N VAL A 79 -3.71 1.68 10.67
CA VAL A 79 -4.89 1.45 11.52
C VAL A 79 -4.92 0.00 11.97
#